data_AF-A0A1F6XYC7-F1
#
_entry.id   AF-A0A1F6XYC7-F1
#
_cell.length_a   1.000
_cell.length_b   1.000
_cell.length_c   1.000
_cell.angle_alpha   90.00
_cell.angle_beta   90.00
_cell.angle_gamma   90.00
#
_symmetry.space_group_name_H-M   'P 1'
#
loop_
_entity.id
_entity.type
_entity.pdbx_description
1 polymer ?
#
loop_
_entity_poly.entity_id
_entity_poly.type
_entity_poly.pdbx_seq_one_letter_code
_entity_poly.pdbx_strand_id
1 'polypeptide(L)'
;MNLKHKLNLNLIIALFGLIIIIFILIFSRLPRNQKDTELTKNEPQTLKELQYEELSPNSSKKIISYNFAFDLSIFRDYYKDYFNNDTVVSVLDMEDSSENYIFTGSRIGEPKWLGNDHVFFTSYCGSSCQGIYLVNVFNKETEQGVLSYMTSGDDKLVYTYFQDWFGRDFKFDGWVDDIRSDTVGDKIYLIFYMRNDEQKSIGQKRFLFTGKSLEE
;
A
#
# COMPACT_ATOMS: atom_id res chain seq x y z
N MET A 1 6.52 -41.86 -69.72
CA MET A 1 6.62 -41.80 -68.24
C MET A 1 5.20 -41.94 -67.68
N ASN A 2 4.93 -43.05 -66.98
CA ASN A 2 3.59 -43.66 -66.88
C ASN A 2 2.74 -43.04 -65.75
N LEU A 3 1.56 -42.51 -66.10
CA LEU A 3 0.67 -41.73 -65.20
C LEU A 3 0.24 -42.53 -63.93
N LYS A 4 0.22 -43.87 -64.02
CA LYS A 4 -0.05 -44.76 -62.89
C LYS A 4 0.97 -44.67 -61.74
N HIS A 5 2.23 -44.30 -62.01
CA HIS A 5 3.26 -44.24 -60.98
C HIS A 5 3.18 -42.97 -60.11
N LYS A 6 2.68 -41.85 -60.65
CA LYS A 6 2.49 -40.59 -59.90
C LYS A 6 1.31 -40.65 -58.93
N LEU A 7 0.23 -41.35 -59.30
CA LEU A 7 -0.95 -41.46 -58.43
C LEU A 7 -0.64 -42.28 -57.16
N ASN A 8 0.16 -43.34 -57.27
CA ASN A 8 0.55 -44.16 -56.11
C ASN A 8 1.45 -43.41 -55.14
N LEU A 9 2.35 -42.54 -55.62
CA LEU A 9 3.26 -41.82 -54.74
C LEU A 9 2.53 -40.77 -53.88
N ASN A 10 1.59 -40.03 -54.48
CA ASN A 10 0.81 -39.03 -53.75
C ASN A 10 -0.13 -39.67 -52.71
N LEU A 11 -0.67 -40.86 -53.02
CA LEU A 11 -1.50 -41.61 -52.07
C LEU A 11 -0.68 -42.12 -50.86
N ILE A 12 0.55 -42.58 -51.11
CA ILE A 12 1.47 -43.04 -50.06
C ILE A 12 1.88 -41.88 -49.14
N ILE A 13 2.19 -40.71 -49.71
CA ILE A 13 2.56 -39.51 -48.92
C ILE A 13 1.37 -39.03 -48.06
N ALA A 14 0.15 -39.05 -48.61
CA ALA A 14 -1.05 -38.68 -47.86
C ALA A 14 -1.34 -39.65 -46.69
N LEU A 15 -1.16 -40.96 -46.90
CA LEU A 15 -1.31 -41.97 -45.86
C LEU A 15 -0.26 -41.84 -44.75
N PHE A 16 1.00 -41.55 -45.10
CA PHE A 16 2.06 -41.30 -44.10
C PHE A 16 1.78 -40.05 -43.27
N GLY A 17 1.31 -38.97 -43.89
CA GLY A 17 0.90 -37.75 -43.17
C GLY A 17 -0.21 -38.02 -42.17
N LEU A 18 -1.21 -38.83 -42.54
CA LEU A 18 -2.32 -39.18 -41.65
C LEU A 18 -1.87 -40.04 -40.47
N ILE A 19 -0.94 -40.99 -40.69
CA ILE A 19 -0.38 -41.83 -39.63
C ILE A 19 0.42 -40.99 -38.62
N ILE A 20 1.21 -40.00 -39.09
CA ILE A 20 1.97 -39.10 -38.21
C ILE A 20 1.03 -38.26 -37.33
N ILE A 21 -0.06 -37.74 -37.89
CA ILE A 21 -1.05 -36.97 -37.12
C ILE A 21 -1.73 -37.83 -36.05
N ILE A 22 -2.10 -39.07 -36.39
CA ILE A 22 -2.67 -40.03 -35.44
C ILE A 22 -1.66 -40.37 -34.33
N PHE A 23 -0.38 -40.56 -34.70
CA PHE A 23 0.67 -40.86 -33.72
C PHE A 23 0.91 -39.69 -32.76
N ILE A 24 0.91 -38.44 -33.25
CA ILE A 24 1.00 -37.23 -32.42
C ILE A 24 -0.21 -37.13 -31.47
N LEU A 25 -1.42 -37.38 -31.98
CA LEU A 25 -2.64 -37.32 -31.15
C LEU A 25 -2.65 -38.40 -30.05
N ILE A 26 -2.19 -39.62 -30.35
CA ILE A 26 -2.10 -40.71 -29.38
C ILE A 26 -0.99 -40.45 -28.35
N PHE A 27 0.20 -40.00 -28.78
CA PHE A 27 1.31 -39.73 -27.88
C PHE A 27 1.15 -38.43 -27.08
N SER A 28 0.38 -37.44 -27.56
CA SER A 28 0.00 -36.26 -26.78
C SER A 28 -0.95 -36.57 -25.62
N ARG A 29 -1.58 -37.75 -25.63
CA ARG A 29 -2.48 -38.25 -24.57
C ARG A 29 -1.86 -39.31 -23.68
N LEU A 30 -0.57 -39.62 -23.84
CA LEU A 30 0.12 -40.40 -22.82
C LEU A 30 0.18 -39.55 -21.55
N PRO A 31 -0.37 -40.02 -20.41
CA PRO A 31 -0.21 -39.33 -19.15
C PRO A 31 1.29 -39.22 -18.91
N ARG A 32 1.78 -37.99 -18.88
CA ARG A 32 3.11 -37.70 -18.36
C ARG A 32 3.08 -38.24 -16.94
N ASN A 33 3.79 -39.34 -16.68
CA ASN A 33 4.08 -39.81 -15.33
C ASN A 33 4.99 -38.74 -14.68
N GLN A 34 4.41 -37.58 -14.38
CA GLN A 34 4.87 -36.74 -13.32
C GLN A 34 4.52 -37.55 -12.07
N LYS A 35 5.55 -38.00 -11.35
CA LYS A 35 5.37 -38.27 -9.93
C LYS A 35 4.86 -36.95 -9.37
N ASP A 36 3.56 -36.88 -9.15
CA ASP A 36 2.99 -35.91 -8.24
C ASP A 36 3.62 -36.26 -6.89
N THR A 37 4.73 -35.60 -6.59
CA THR A 37 5.09 -35.35 -5.20
C THR A 37 3.85 -34.68 -4.64
N GLU A 38 3.12 -35.38 -3.77
CA GLU A 38 2.06 -34.79 -2.96
C GLU A 38 2.64 -33.52 -2.35
N LEU A 39 2.34 -32.38 -2.97
CA LEU A 39 2.48 -31.09 -2.32
C LEU A 39 1.46 -31.16 -1.21
N THR A 40 1.97 -31.42 -0.01
CA THR A 40 1.22 -31.32 1.25
C THR A 40 0.41 -30.04 1.15
N LYS A 41 -0.91 -30.21 1.19
CA LYS A 41 -1.93 -29.19 0.99
C LYS A 41 -2.00 -28.27 2.21
N ASN A 42 -0.85 -27.75 2.63
CA ASN A 42 -0.78 -26.67 3.59
C ASN A 42 -1.11 -25.42 2.78
N GLU A 43 -2.36 -24.98 2.86
CA GLU A 43 -2.73 -23.65 2.37
C GLU A 43 -1.74 -22.65 2.96
N PRO A 44 -1.16 -21.75 2.16
CA PRO A 44 -0.23 -20.75 2.67
C PRO A 44 -0.97 -19.91 3.71
N GLN A 45 -0.59 -20.07 4.98
CA GLN A 45 -1.12 -19.26 6.07
C GLN A 45 -0.59 -17.83 5.89
N THR A 46 -1.48 -16.90 5.57
CA THR A 46 -1.14 -15.48 5.56
C THR A 46 -1.04 -15.00 7.01
N LEU A 47 0.15 -14.61 7.45
CA LEU A 47 0.37 -14.11 8.79
C LEU A 47 0.26 -12.57 8.77
N LYS A 48 -0.64 -12.02 9.60
CA LYS A 48 -0.71 -10.58 9.84
C LYS A 48 0.38 -10.19 10.85
N GLU A 49 1.34 -9.39 10.43
CA GLU A 49 2.38 -8.87 11.31
C GLU A 49 2.02 -7.45 11.78
N LEU A 50 1.43 -7.36 12.97
CA LEU A 50 1.02 -6.09 13.58
C LEU A 50 2.22 -5.14 13.74
N GLN A 51 2.11 -3.97 13.13
CA GLN A 51 3.11 -2.90 13.22
C GLN A 51 2.70 -1.81 14.21
N TYR A 52 1.41 -1.47 14.24
CA TYR A 52 0.90 -0.34 15.02
C TYR A 52 -0.57 -0.53 15.39
N GLU A 53 -0.97 0.01 16.55
CA GLU A 53 -2.37 0.16 16.93
C GLU A 53 -2.61 1.43 17.77
N GLU A 54 -3.77 2.05 17.57
CA GLU A 54 -4.20 3.25 18.32
C GLU A 54 -5.72 3.27 18.49
N LEU A 55 -6.20 3.48 19.72
CA LEU A 55 -7.63 3.68 19.99
C LEU A 55 -8.07 5.06 19.53
N SER A 56 -9.29 5.15 19.01
CA SER A 56 -9.92 6.43 18.68
C SER A 56 -10.12 7.28 19.94
N PRO A 57 -10.25 8.61 19.82
CA PRO A 57 -10.47 9.49 20.97
C PRO A 57 -11.63 9.07 21.88
N ASN A 58 -12.72 8.53 21.30
CA ASN A 58 -13.86 8.01 22.05
C ASN A 58 -13.77 6.50 22.40
N SER A 59 -12.66 5.84 22.06
CA SER A 59 -12.41 4.41 22.27
C SER A 59 -13.40 3.44 21.59
N SER A 60 -14.24 3.92 20.66
CA SER A 60 -15.19 3.06 19.92
C SER A 60 -14.53 2.29 18.77
N LYS A 61 -13.36 2.75 18.31
CA LYS A 61 -12.64 2.15 17.18
C LYS A 61 -11.16 2.03 17.51
N LYS A 62 -10.45 1.18 16.79
CA LYS A 62 -9.00 1.04 16.87
C LYS A 62 -8.39 1.01 15.47
N ILE A 63 -7.44 1.88 15.18
CA ILE A 63 -6.59 1.73 13.99
C ILE A 63 -5.69 0.52 14.22
N ILE A 64 -5.54 -0.31 13.19
CA ILE A 64 -4.59 -1.40 13.15
C ILE A 64 -3.79 -1.25 11.86
N SER A 65 -2.46 -1.25 11.98
CA SER A 65 -1.54 -1.26 10.84
C SER A 65 -0.73 -2.54 10.85
N TYR A 66 -0.66 -3.24 9.73
CA TYR A 66 0.11 -4.48 9.62
C TYR A 66 0.61 -4.72 8.20
N ASN A 67 1.65 -5.54 8.10
CA ASN A 67 2.11 -6.10 6.84
C ASN A 67 1.61 -7.55 6.73
N PHE A 68 1.42 -8.02 5.50
CA PHE A 68 1.21 -9.44 5.27
C PHE A 68 2.55 -10.15 5.13
N ALA A 69 2.88 -10.99 6.11
CA ALA A 69 3.96 -11.94 5.97
C ALA A 69 3.41 -13.16 5.23
N PHE A 70 3.80 -13.30 3.97
CA PHE A 70 3.64 -14.56 3.25
C PHE A 70 4.76 -15.50 3.65
N ASP A 71 4.49 -16.81 3.72
CA ASP A 71 5.58 -17.78 3.70
C ASP A 71 6.30 -17.65 2.35
N LEU A 72 7.41 -16.93 2.33
CA LEU A 72 8.17 -16.68 1.11
C LEU A 72 8.99 -17.92 0.67
N SER A 73 8.97 -19.03 1.42
CA SER A 73 9.67 -20.27 1.05
C SER A 73 9.06 -20.94 -0.19
N ILE A 74 7.79 -20.65 -0.51
CA ILE A 74 7.10 -21.15 -1.69
C ILE A 74 7.30 -20.28 -2.95
N PHE A 75 7.84 -19.07 -2.80
CA PHE A 75 8.08 -18.15 -3.92
C PHE A 75 9.58 -18.07 -4.25
N ARG A 76 9.92 -18.02 -5.54
CA ARG A 76 11.31 -17.75 -5.98
C ARG A 76 11.75 -16.38 -5.46
N ASP A 77 13.03 -16.25 -5.09
CA ASP A 77 13.62 -15.04 -4.46
C ASP A 77 13.24 -13.72 -5.16
N TYR A 78 13.07 -13.75 -6.49
CA TYR A 78 12.68 -12.60 -7.29
C TYR A 78 11.32 -11.98 -6.93
N TYR A 79 10.36 -12.75 -6.40
CA TYR A 79 9.04 -12.24 -6.06
C TYR A 79 8.95 -11.72 -4.62
N LYS A 80 9.97 -11.96 -3.79
CA LYS A 80 9.98 -11.53 -2.38
C LYS A 80 9.91 -10.02 -2.27
N ASP A 81 10.68 -9.27 -3.06
CA ASP A 81 10.69 -7.81 -3.00
C ASP A 81 9.38 -7.16 -3.47
N TYR A 82 8.58 -7.87 -4.27
CA TYR A 82 7.32 -7.37 -4.85
C TYR A 82 6.14 -7.48 -3.88
N PHE A 83 6.15 -8.44 -2.96
CA PHE A 83 5.05 -8.71 -2.02
C PHE A 83 5.32 -8.23 -0.59
N ASN A 84 6.52 -7.72 -0.28
CA ASN A 84 7.02 -7.65 1.09
C ASN A 84 7.03 -6.25 1.75
N ASN A 85 6.26 -5.26 1.27
CA ASN A 85 6.32 -3.90 1.85
C ASN A 85 5.01 -3.09 1.84
N ASP A 86 3.88 -3.69 1.45
CA ASP A 86 2.61 -2.99 1.52
C ASP A 86 2.06 -3.10 2.94
N THR A 87 1.90 -1.93 3.55
CA THR A 87 1.25 -1.75 4.84
C THR A 87 -0.23 -1.58 4.61
N VAL A 88 -1.00 -2.39 5.31
CA VAL A 88 -2.45 -2.31 5.38
C VAL A 88 -2.83 -1.50 6.60
N VAL A 89 -3.70 -0.51 6.40
CA VAL A 89 -4.36 0.21 7.48
C VAL A 89 -5.81 -0.22 7.52
N SER A 90 -6.24 -0.73 8.66
CA SER A 90 -7.62 -1.08 8.94
C SER A 90 -8.12 -0.42 10.21
N VAL A 91 -9.44 -0.42 10.38
CA VAL A 91 -10.14 0.06 11.56
C VAL A 91 -10.96 -1.08 12.11
N LEU A 92 -10.69 -1.45 13.36
CA LEU A 92 -11.48 -2.40 14.13
C LEU A 92 -12.57 -1.64 14.88
N ASP A 93 -13.82 -2.01 14.68
CA ASP A 93 -14.93 -1.59 15.52
C ASP A 93 -14.89 -2.38 16.84
N MET A 94 -14.92 -1.68 17.96
CA MET A 94 -14.77 -2.29 19.28
C MET A 94 -16.07 -2.92 19.79
N GLU A 95 -17.23 -2.60 19.20
CA GLU A 95 -18.53 -3.15 19.62
C GLU A 95 -18.72 -4.58 19.08
N ASP A 96 -18.48 -4.79 17.79
CA ASP A 96 -18.72 -6.08 17.12
C ASP A 96 -17.45 -6.79 16.65
N SER A 97 -16.27 -6.20 16.90
CA SER A 97 -14.96 -6.72 16.46
C SER A 97 -14.84 -6.85 14.94
N SER A 98 -15.65 -6.11 14.18
CA SER A 98 -15.53 -6.06 12.72
C SER A 98 -14.32 -5.23 12.29
N GLU A 99 -13.52 -5.79 11.40
CA GLU A 99 -12.35 -5.10 10.84
C GLU A 99 -12.68 -4.58 9.43
N ASN A 100 -12.54 -3.27 9.24
CA ASN A 100 -12.72 -2.61 7.96
C ASN A 100 -11.39 -2.10 7.41
N TYR A 101 -10.98 -2.60 6.25
CA TYR A 101 -9.79 -2.16 5.54
C TYR A 101 -10.02 -0.78 4.92
N ILE A 102 -9.19 0.21 5.26
CA ILE A 102 -9.36 1.59 4.80
C ILE A 102 -8.26 2.05 3.84
N PHE A 103 -7.06 1.46 3.88
CA PHE A 103 -5.97 1.83 3.00
C PHE A 103 -4.94 0.70 2.82
N THR A 104 -4.25 0.69 1.67
CA THR A 104 -3.07 -0.14 1.42
C THR A 104 -2.04 0.67 0.66
N GLY A 105 -0.78 0.60 1.08
CA GLY A 105 0.30 1.25 0.37
C GLY A 105 1.67 0.99 1.00
N SER A 106 2.71 1.34 0.27
CA SER A 106 4.09 1.18 0.73
C SER A 106 4.67 2.50 1.23
N ARG A 107 5.65 2.39 2.14
CA ARG A 107 6.41 3.53 2.68
C ARG A 107 5.53 4.62 3.30
N ILE A 108 4.49 4.19 4.00
CA ILE A 108 3.65 5.06 4.83
C ILE A 108 4.20 5.12 6.26
N GLY A 109 3.99 6.25 6.93
CA GLY A 109 4.24 6.41 8.35
C GLY A 109 3.13 5.80 9.20
N GLU A 110 3.27 5.93 10.51
CA GLU A 110 2.26 5.46 11.47
C GLU A 110 0.92 6.19 11.25
N PRO A 111 -0.19 5.45 11.06
CA PRO A 111 -1.52 6.03 10.95
C PRO A 111 -2.03 6.49 12.30
N LYS A 112 -2.46 7.75 12.37
CA LYS A 112 -2.97 8.39 13.59
C LYS A 112 -4.40 8.87 13.38
N TRP A 113 -5.20 8.88 14.44
CA TRP A 113 -6.55 9.43 14.37
C TRP A 113 -6.54 10.94 14.13
N LEU A 114 -7.53 11.47 13.42
CA LEU A 114 -7.89 12.89 13.40
C LEU A 114 -9.39 12.99 13.70
N GLY A 115 -9.71 13.10 14.99
CA GLY A 115 -11.06 12.87 15.48
C GLY A 115 -11.42 11.38 15.46
N ASN A 116 -12.71 11.05 15.30
CA ASN A 116 -13.19 9.65 15.29
C ASN A 116 -13.52 9.10 13.89
N ASP A 117 -13.40 9.97 12.88
CA ASP A 117 -13.93 9.72 11.53
C ASP A 117 -12.85 9.72 10.45
N HIS A 118 -11.66 10.20 10.78
CA HIS A 118 -10.54 10.28 9.85
C HIS A 118 -9.26 9.72 10.45
N VAL A 119 -8.43 9.17 9.58
CA VAL A 119 -7.08 8.70 9.87
C VAL A 119 -6.13 9.44 8.95
N PHE A 120 -4.98 9.88 9.45
CA PHE A 120 -3.94 10.48 8.64
C PHE A 120 -2.59 9.80 8.85
N PHE A 121 -1.75 9.83 7.84
CA PHE A 121 -0.37 9.32 7.90
C PHE A 121 0.47 10.01 6.85
N THR A 122 1.77 10.08 7.10
CA THR A 122 2.73 10.54 6.11
C THR A 122 3.07 9.44 5.12
N SER A 123 3.61 9.79 3.98
CA SER A 123 4.23 8.86 3.03
C SER A 123 5.50 9.47 2.48
N TYR A 124 6.45 8.60 2.14
CA TYR A 124 7.70 9.05 1.54
C TYR A 124 7.52 9.38 0.05
N CYS A 125 7.70 10.66 -0.33
CA CYS A 125 7.77 11.10 -1.75
C CYS A 125 9.18 11.56 -2.19
N GLY A 126 10.15 11.68 -1.28
CA GLY A 126 11.53 12.05 -1.60
C GLY A 126 12.29 12.64 -0.40
N SER A 127 13.54 13.04 -0.61
CA SER A 127 14.39 13.60 0.46
C SER A 127 13.93 14.97 0.98
N SER A 128 13.15 15.71 0.19
CA SER A 128 12.65 17.06 0.53
C SER A 128 11.11 17.14 0.52
N CYS A 129 10.43 15.99 0.52
CA CYS A 129 8.98 15.89 0.39
C CYS A 129 8.44 14.74 1.26
N GLN A 130 7.35 15.00 1.96
CA GLN A 130 6.45 13.96 2.50
C GLN A 130 5.04 14.18 1.96
N GLY A 131 4.40 13.10 1.50
CA GLY A 131 2.96 13.11 1.29
C GLY A 131 2.28 13.02 2.65
N ILE A 132 1.08 13.56 2.79
CA ILE A 132 0.26 13.35 3.98
C ILE A 132 -1.15 12.98 3.52
N TYR A 133 -1.55 11.74 3.80
CA TYR A 133 -2.87 11.24 3.44
C TYR A 133 -3.88 11.54 4.54
N LEU A 134 -5.13 11.76 4.14
CA LEU A 134 -6.29 11.79 5.01
C LEU A 134 -7.31 10.79 4.46
N VAL A 135 -7.70 9.82 5.27
CA VAL A 135 -8.63 8.76 4.90
C VAL A 135 -9.87 8.87 5.78
N ASN A 136 -11.04 9.00 5.16
CA ASN A 136 -12.32 8.90 5.86
C ASN A 136 -12.63 7.41 6.13
N VAL A 137 -12.86 7.06 7.39
CA VAL A 137 -12.96 5.64 7.80
C VAL A 137 -14.25 4.95 7.34
N PHE A 138 -15.27 5.72 6.98
CA PHE A 138 -16.58 5.17 6.59
C PHE A 138 -16.67 4.92 5.09
N ASN A 139 -16.34 5.94 4.28
CA ASN A 139 -16.47 5.87 2.83
C ASN A 139 -15.14 5.54 2.12
N LYS A 140 -14.02 5.51 2.84
CA LYS A 140 -12.66 5.22 2.34
C LYS A 140 -12.14 6.24 1.33
N GLU A 141 -12.80 7.38 1.20
CA GLU A 141 -12.29 8.50 0.41
C GLU A 141 -10.95 8.93 0.99
N THR A 142 -9.98 9.09 0.10
CA THR A 142 -8.61 9.42 0.44
C THR A 142 -8.24 10.72 -0.24
N GLU A 143 -7.85 11.69 0.57
CA GLU A 143 -7.32 12.97 0.10
C GLU A 143 -5.81 13.03 0.38
N GLN A 144 -5.09 13.80 -0.43
CA GLN A 144 -3.64 13.89 -0.35
C GLN A 144 -3.20 15.35 -0.20
N GLY A 145 -2.41 15.61 0.84
CA GLY A 145 -1.64 16.83 1.02
C GLY A 145 -0.14 16.58 0.81
N VAL A 146 0.62 17.66 0.81
CA VAL A 146 2.08 17.63 0.61
C VAL A 146 2.78 18.52 1.62
N LEU A 147 3.78 17.95 2.29
CA LEU A 147 4.78 18.66 3.09
C LEU A 147 6.05 18.77 2.27
N SER A 148 6.44 19.99 1.93
CA SER A 148 7.68 20.28 1.22
C SER A 148 8.63 21.05 2.13
N TYR A 149 9.88 20.61 2.18
CA TYR A 149 10.85 21.22 3.07
C TYR A 149 11.91 21.97 2.29
N MET A 150 12.04 23.25 2.59
CA MET A 150 12.80 24.18 1.79
C MET A 150 13.96 24.77 2.61
N THR A 151 15.14 24.75 2.00
CA THR A 151 16.28 25.57 2.41
C THR A 151 16.39 26.73 1.42
N SER A 152 16.73 27.93 1.88
CA SER A 152 16.84 29.10 0.99
C SER A 152 18.26 29.64 0.94
N GLY A 153 19.19 28.84 0.43
CA GLY A 153 20.59 29.25 0.30
C GLY A 153 21.29 29.49 1.65
N ASP A 154 22.52 30.00 1.60
CA ASP A 154 23.47 29.96 2.72
C ASP A 154 23.07 30.82 3.93
N ASP A 155 22.13 31.76 3.79
CA ASP A 155 21.81 32.77 4.81
C ASP A 155 20.32 32.82 5.25
N LYS A 156 19.45 31.89 4.81
CA LYS A 156 18.02 31.93 5.17
C LYS A 156 17.58 30.75 6.01
N LEU A 157 16.66 31.05 6.93
CA LEU A 157 15.99 30.08 7.78
C LEU A 157 15.26 29.03 6.94
N VAL A 158 15.42 27.78 7.37
CA VAL A 158 14.68 26.62 6.86
C VAL A 158 13.18 26.81 7.11
N TYR A 159 12.35 26.36 6.17
CA TYR A 159 10.90 26.44 6.32
C TYR A 159 10.20 25.23 5.71
N THR A 160 9.01 24.94 6.22
CA THR A 160 8.11 23.93 5.69
C THR A 160 6.96 24.60 4.95
N TYR A 161 6.64 24.10 3.78
CA TYR A 161 5.42 24.41 3.04
C TYR A 161 4.46 23.22 3.15
N PHE A 162 3.22 23.48 3.53
CA PHE A 162 2.18 22.48 3.66
C PHE A 162 1.01 22.85 2.75
N GLN A 163 0.79 22.05 1.71
CA GLN A 163 -0.46 22.07 0.96
C GLN A 163 -1.39 21.04 1.60
N ASP A 164 -2.52 21.49 2.14
CA ASP A 164 -3.48 20.63 2.78
C ASP A 164 -4.34 19.82 1.80
N TRP A 165 -5.13 18.92 2.36
CA TRP A 165 -6.07 18.05 1.63
C TRP A 165 -7.17 18.81 0.89
N PHE A 166 -7.36 20.09 1.20
CA PHE A 166 -8.43 20.93 0.68
C PHE A 166 -7.92 22.00 -0.28
N GLY A 167 -6.64 21.90 -0.69
CA GLY A 167 -6.01 22.78 -1.67
C GLY A 167 -5.53 24.12 -1.11
N ARG A 168 -5.40 24.27 0.21
CA ARG A 168 -4.87 25.49 0.85
C ARG A 168 -3.43 25.31 1.26
N ASP A 169 -2.71 26.43 1.20
CA ASP A 169 -1.28 26.48 1.36
C ASP A 169 -0.89 27.19 2.64
N PHE A 170 0.01 26.58 3.40
CA PHE A 170 0.53 27.09 4.65
C PHE A 170 2.05 27.10 4.64
N LYS A 171 2.64 28.09 5.30
CA LYS A 171 4.10 28.23 5.44
C LYS A 171 4.49 28.34 6.92
N PHE A 172 5.42 27.50 7.33
CA PHE A 172 5.93 27.43 8.71
C PHE A 172 7.43 27.65 8.73
N ASP A 173 7.91 28.43 9.69
CA ASP A 173 9.34 28.44 9.98
C ASP A 173 9.76 27.10 10.59
N GLY A 174 10.92 26.58 10.19
CA GLY A 174 11.45 25.30 10.68
C GLY A 174 11.04 24.07 9.87
N TRP A 175 11.48 22.92 10.37
CA TRP A 175 11.13 21.58 9.92
C TRP A 175 10.03 20.99 10.79
N VAL A 176 9.12 20.22 10.20
CA VAL A 176 8.20 19.36 10.96
C VAL A 176 9.00 18.19 11.54
N ASP A 177 8.92 18.03 12.85
CA ASP A 177 9.53 16.93 13.61
C ASP A 177 8.52 15.79 13.85
N ASP A 178 7.30 16.13 14.23
CA ASP A 178 6.19 15.19 14.44
C ASP A 178 4.85 15.85 14.07
N ILE A 179 3.87 15.02 13.74
CA ILE A 179 2.50 15.42 13.45
C ILE A 179 1.59 14.59 14.35
N ARG A 180 0.75 15.26 15.13
CA ARG A 180 -0.22 14.62 16.02
C ARG A 180 -1.60 15.22 15.83
N SER A 181 -2.59 14.53 16.35
CA SER A 181 -3.90 15.12 16.59
C SER A 181 -4.14 15.33 18.07
N ASP A 182 -5.09 16.20 18.37
CA ASP A 182 -5.63 16.38 19.71
C ASP A 182 -7.13 16.65 19.60
N THR A 183 -7.91 16.22 20.59
CA THR A 183 -9.35 16.48 20.67
C THR A 183 -9.65 17.13 22.01
N VAL A 184 -10.05 18.41 21.97
CA VAL A 184 -10.36 19.21 23.16
C VAL A 184 -11.83 19.63 23.11
N GLY A 185 -12.67 18.95 23.90
CA GLY A 185 -14.13 19.05 23.76
C GLY A 185 -14.55 18.56 22.38
N ASP A 186 -15.34 19.37 21.67
CA ASP A 186 -15.81 19.05 20.31
C ASP A 186 -14.87 19.52 19.20
N LYS A 187 -13.68 20.03 19.56
CA LYS A 187 -12.70 20.57 18.60
C LYS A 187 -11.57 19.59 18.37
N ILE A 188 -11.33 19.29 17.10
CA ILE A 188 -10.27 18.40 16.64
C ILE A 188 -9.15 19.25 16.07
N TYR A 189 -7.92 19.00 16.48
CA TYR A 189 -6.75 19.76 16.04
C TYR A 189 -5.74 18.85 15.33
N LEU A 190 -5.19 19.33 14.22
CA LEU A 190 -3.95 18.81 13.63
C LEU A 190 -2.79 19.67 14.13
N ILE A 191 -1.76 19.03 14.68
CA ILE A 191 -0.66 19.71 15.35
C ILE A 191 0.67 19.29 14.72
N PHE A 192 1.40 20.25 14.17
CA PHE A 192 2.76 20.10 13.69
C PHE A 192 3.73 20.59 14.76
N TYR A 193 4.61 19.72 15.22
CA TYR A 193 5.71 20.07 16.11
C TYR A 193 6.90 20.53 15.27
N MET A 194 7.39 21.74 15.54
CA MET A 194 8.37 22.40 14.71
C MET A 194 9.74 22.44 15.38
N ARG A 195 10.80 22.27 14.59
CA ARG A 195 12.20 22.42 15.02
C ARG A 195 13.00 23.29 14.06
N ASN A 196 14.06 23.93 14.55
CA ASN A 196 15.02 24.62 13.71
C ASN A 196 16.07 23.65 13.12
N ASP A 197 17.02 24.21 12.38
CA ASP A 197 18.20 23.54 11.81
C ASP A 197 19.14 22.93 12.87
N GLU A 198 19.23 23.53 14.06
CA GLU A 198 19.93 22.98 15.23
C GLU A 198 19.15 21.86 15.94
N GLN A 199 18.04 21.38 15.38
CA GLN A 199 17.12 20.39 15.97
C GLN A 199 16.47 20.82 17.29
N LYS A 200 16.51 22.11 17.63
CA LYS A 200 15.80 22.65 18.80
C LYS A 200 14.34 22.88 18.46
N SER A 201 13.45 22.50 19.37
CA SER A 201 12.02 22.82 19.23
C SER A 201 11.81 24.34 19.20
N ILE A 202 11.00 24.80 18.25
CA ILE A 202 10.60 26.20 18.09
C ILE A 202 9.09 26.40 18.27
N GLY A 203 8.41 25.40 18.82
CA GLY A 203 6.97 25.44 19.12
C GLY A 203 6.14 24.54 18.22
N GLN A 204 4.87 24.91 18.05
CA GLN A 204 3.86 24.12 17.35
C GLN A 204 3.04 25.00 16.40
N LYS A 205 2.58 24.40 15.31
CA LYS A 205 1.51 24.93 14.46
C LYS A 205 0.27 24.06 14.61
N ARG A 206 -0.85 24.67 14.97
CA ARG A 206 -2.11 23.98 15.29
C ARG A 206 -3.16 24.45 14.30
N PHE A 207 -3.95 23.51 13.79
CA PHE A 207 -5.07 23.79 12.91
C PHE A 207 -6.32 23.11 13.43
N LEU A 208 -7.43 23.85 13.52
CA LEU A 208 -8.75 23.29 13.79
C LEU A 208 -9.23 22.53 12.55
N PHE A 209 -9.47 21.24 12.69
CA PHE A 209 -10.04 20.39 11.65
C PHE A 209 -11.57 20.36 11.75
N THR A 210 -12.24 20.76 10.66
CA THR A 210 -13.72 20.84 10.60
C THR A 210 -14.35 19.67 9.85
N GLY A 211 -13.54 18.70 9.40
CA GLY A 211 -13.95 17.65 8.48
C GLY A 211 -13.82 18.03 7.00
N LYS A 212 -13.78 19.33 6.68
CA LYS A 212 -13.70 19.85 5.30
C LYS A 212 -12.70 21.00 5.10
N SER A 213 -12.08 21.45 6.19
CA SER A 213 -11.08 22.52 6.22
C SER A 213 -10.19 22.39 7.47
N LEU A 214 -9.05 23.06 7.42
CA LEU A 214 -8.11 23.36 8.49
C LEU A 214 -8.08 24.88 8.80
N GLU A 215 -8.50 25.32 9.97
CA GLU A 215 -8.53 26.75 10.34
C GLU A 215 -7.41 27.08 11.34
N GLU A 216 -6.76 28.23 11.18
CA GLU A 216 -5.72 28.71 12.11
C GLU A 216 -6.30 29.29 13.41
#